data_AF-A0AAD9SWV8-F1
#
_entry.id   AF-A0AAD9SWV8-F1
#
_cell.length_a   1.000
_cell.length_b   1.000
_cell.length_c   1.000
_cell.angle_alpha   90.00
_cell.angle_beta   90.00
_cell.angle_gamma   90.00
#
_symmetry.space_group_name_H-M   'P 1'
#
loop_
_entity.id
_entity.type
_entity.pdbx_description
1 polymer ?
#
loop_
_entity_poly.entity_id
_entity_poly.type
_entity_poly.pdbx_seq_one_letter_code
_entity_poly.pdbx_strand_id
1 'polypeptide(L)'
;MISLPILRPVITRYSVSVLYSPGYGRRFYSTKECKPLRILFCGSDDFSIASLRALHSEHLQSPDLIKSIDVLCRPGKPTGRSLKKIRQVPIKAAAEELGLPVHERDTFTGWEPNDEPINLIIAVSFGLFVPPRILQAAEYGGLNVHPSLLPQGSRFRGPAPLQRAIMTFAKVTGVTLQTLDDKSFDHGLILAQKQFHIPDRTRITYPQLLDFVKPQAAALLVSGLRDRVFVPPLVEVRPYLVPKKLTPAPKITSEDTRIDFHHPGATYSVPAIHRALGRLWGHFWLDPTTQRRLIFEDIEAVERPSPFLINGGRGRDDVPPSKEYRSLEDRLVSKGVLFVVPVRPPAAIDGRRSPLLPLFYVEDGDAVIFSTYAGALRVTRITMEGQPAMPARQVLRNMHKFGVWRLRFGERAKRAGRQILVVEDANAADESEMADDVRTASDESIFSAAGF
;
A
#
# COMPACT_ATOMS: atom_id res chain seq x y z
N MET A 1 5.06 -52.80 -90.93
CA MET A 1 4.14 -51.66 -91.09
C MET A 1 3.45 -51.40 -89.77
N ILE A 2 3.62 -50.18 -89.22
CA ILE A 2 2.61 -49.35 -88.50
C ILE A 2 2.05 -49.96 -87.20
N SER A 3 1.86 -49.30 -86.05
CA SER A 3 2.25 -48.02 -85.45
C SER A 3 1.67 -48.03 -84.01
N LEU A 4 2.39 -47.37 -83.10
CA LEU A 4 2.10 -46.79 -81.77
C LEU A 4 0.63 -46.41 -81.41
N PRO A 5 0.30 -45.92 -80.18
CA PRO A 5 0.91 -46.05 -78.84
C PRO A 5 -0.10 -46.26 -77.67
N ILE A 6 0.46 -46.49 -76.48
CA ILE A 6 -0.19 -46.65 -75.17
C ILE A 6 -0.78 -45.33 -74.64
N LEU A 7 -2.05 -45.38 -74.23
CA LEU A 7 -2.80 -44.29 -73.57
C LEU A 7 -2.25 -43.98 -72.17
N ARG A 8 -1.98 -42.69 -71.90
CA ARG A 8 -1.77 -42.17 -70.53
C ARG A 8 -3.11 -41.67 -69.96
N PRO A 9 -3.53 -42.10 -68.76
CA PRO A 9 -4.66 -41.47 -68.09
C PRO A 9 -4.24 -40.20 -67.36
N VAL A 10 -5.09 -39.19 -67.50
CA VAL A 10 -5.08 -37.89 -66.81
C VAL A 10 -5.34 -38.14 -65.31
N ILE A 11 -4.43 -37.69 -64.45
CA ILE A 11 -4.67 -37.63 -63.00
C ILE A 11 -4.82 -36.17 -62.60
N THR A 12 -6.03 -35.85 -62.15
CA THR A 12 -6.48 -34.61 -61.54
C THR A 12 -5.67 -34.30 -60.28
N ARG A 13 -5.08 -33.10 -60.22
CA ARG A 13 -4.38 -32.58 -59.05
C ARG A 13 -5.39 -32.23 -57.95
N TYR A 14 -5.40 -33.00 -56.86
CA TYR A 14 -5.96 -32.55 -55.59
C TYR A 14 -4.92 -31.68 -54.87
N SER A 15 -5.27 -30.41 -54.64
CA SER A 15 -4.50 -29.51 -53.79
C SER A 15 -4.67 -29.92 -52.33
N VAL A 16 -3.68 -30.62 -51.77
CA VAL A 16 -3.56 -30.84 -50.33
C VAL A 16 -2.78 -29.66 -49.76
N SER A 17 -3.46 -28.76 -49.09
CA SER A 17 -2.88 -27.73 -48.24
C SER A 17 -2.24 -28.39 -47.02
N VAL A 18 -0.94 -28.62 -47.09
CA VAL A 18 -0.13 -29.06 -45.95
C VAL A 18 -0.05 -27.90 -44.96
N LEU A 19 -0.74 -28.05 -43.84
CA LEU A 19 -0.63 -27.18 -42.67
C LEU A 19 0.80 -27.25 -42.14
N TYR A 20 1.54 -26.15 -42.27
CA TYR A 20 2.79 -25.94 -41.54
C TYR A 20 2.48 -25.87 -40.05
N SER A 21 2.77 -26.94 -39.30
CA SER A 21 3.01 -26.81 -37.86
C SER A 21 4.33 -26.04 -37.67
N PRO A 22 4.35 -24.90 -36.96
CA PRO A 22 5.61 -24.30 -36.56
C PRO A 22 6.24 -25.22 -35.52
N GLY A 23 7.26 -25.96 -35.95
CA GLY A 23 8.08 -26.76 -35.06
C GLY A 23 8.61 -25.88 -33.93
N TYR A 24 8.24 -26.22 -32.70
CA TYR A 24 8.95 -25.81 -31.49
C TYR A 24 10.35 -26.43 -31.54
N GLY A 25 11.23 -25.86 -32.36
CA GLY A 25 12.65 -26.09 -32.26
C GLY A 25 13.09 -25.55 -30.90
N ARG A 26 13.28 -26.43 -29.91
CA ARG A 26 14.12 -26.10 -28.76
C ARG A 26 15.49 -25.75 -29.32
N ARG A 27 15.78 -24.45 -29.46
CA ARG A 27 17.16 -23.99 -29.61
C ARG A 27 17.89 -24.48 -28.37
N PHE A 28 18.72 -25.50 -28.54
CA PHE A 28 19.74 -25.85 -27.57
C PHE A 28 20.72 -24.68 -27.57
N TYR A 29 20.46 -23.68 -26.72
CA TYR A 29 21.51 -22.75 -26.32
C TYR A 29 22.58 -23.61 -25.68
N SER A 30 23.79 -23.60 -26.23
CA SER A 30 24.98 -24.05 -25.50
C SER A 30 24.91 -23.38 -24.12
N THR A 31 24.77 -24.18 -23.07
CA THR A 31 24.69 -23.68 -21.71
C THR A 31 26.04 -23.04 -21.40
N LYS A 32 26.11 -21.70 -21.46
CA LYS A 32 27.32 -20.91 -21.16
C LYS A 32 28.04 -21.52 -19.95
N GLU A 33 29.33 -21.80 -19.96
CA GLU A 33 29.98 -22.35 -18.76
C GLU A 33 30.19 -21.27 -17.69
N CYS A 34 30.10 -21.67 -16.42
CA CYS A 34 30.46 -20.81 -15.29
C CYS A 34 31.24 -21.64 -14.24
N LYS A 35 32.08 -20.96 -13.47
CA LYS A 35 32.68 -21.55 -12.28
C LYS A 35 31.60 -21.76 -11.21
N PRO A 36 31.79 -22.72 -10.28
CA PRO A 36 30.93 -22.85 -9.12
C PRO A 36 30.79 -21.51 -8.38
N LEU A 37 29.56 -21.13 -8.06
CA LEU A 37 29.22 -19.83 -7.50
C LEU A 37 29.56 -19.77 -6.01
N ARG A 38 30.25 -18.70 -5.62
CA ARG A 38 30.49 -18.31 -4.23
C ARG A 38 29.73 -17.01 -4.01
N ILE A 39 28.57 -17.14 -3.38
CA ILE A 39 27.52 -16.12 -3.38
C ILE A 39 27.60 -15.30 -2.09
N LEU A 40 27.65 -13.98 -2.23
CA LEU A 40 27.27 -13.08 -1.14
C LEU A 40 25.80 -12.72 -1.29
N PHE A 41 24.96 -13.28 -0.41
CA PHE A 41 23.53 -12.98 -0.37
C PHE A 41 23.23 -11.83 0.58
N CYS A 42 22.81 -10.69 0.03
CA CYS A 42 22.46 -9.50 0.79
C CYS A 42 20.94 -9.40 0.94
N GLY A 43 20.41 -9.45 2.16
CA GLY A 43 18.97 -9.42 2.39
C GLY A 43 18.54 -8.88 3.76
N SER A 44 17.24 -8.85 4.03
CA SER A 44 16.72 -8.29 5.28
C SER A 44 15.36 -8.85 5.72
N ASP A 45 14.43 -9.09 4.81
CA ASP A 45 13.01 -9.35 5.10
C ASP A 45 12.52 -10.74 4.62
N ASP A 46 11.25 -11.05 4.87
CA ASP A 46 10.62 -12.31 4.45
C ASP A 46 10.66 -12.53 2.93
N PHE A 47 10.69 -11.45 2.13
CA PHE A 47 10.84 -11.56 0.69
C PHE A 47 12.22 -12.14 0.32
N SER A 48 13.27 -11.59 0.94
CA SER A 48 14.64 -12.09 0.76
C SER A 48 14.88 -13.48 1.34
N ILE A 49 14.22 -13.84 2.46
CA ILE A 49 14.32 -15.17 3.07
C ILE A 49 13.86 -16.28 2.11
N ALA A 50 12.79 -16.04 1.34
CA ALA A 50 12.32 -17.02 0.37
C ALA A 50 13.39 -17.33 -0.70
N SER A 51 14.06 -16.29 -1.21
CA SER A 51 15.18 -16.44 -2.15
C SER A 51 16.37 -17.15 -1.50
N LEU A 52 16.74 -16.80 -0.26
CA LEU A 52 17.85 -17.44 0.47
C LEU A 52 17.62 -18.94 0.65
N ARG A 53 16.42 -19.35 1.10
CA ARG A 53 16.07 -20.76 1.30
C ARG A 53 16.10 -21.55 -0.01
N ALA A 54 15.67 -20.94 -1.12
CA ALA A 54 15.74 -21.56 -2.44
C ALA A 54 17.18 -21.72 -2.94
N LEU A 55 18.04 -20.71 -2.73
CA LEU A 55 19.47 -20.80 -3.05
C LEU A 55 20.18 -21.87 -2.22
N HIS A 56 19.90 -21.94 -0.91
CA HIS A 56 20.46 -22.98 -0.05
C HIS A 56 20.03 -24.38 -0.50
N SER A 57 18.75 -24.55 -0.87
CA SER A 57 18.26 -25.81 -1.42
C SER A 57 18.97 -26.17 -2.73
N GLU A 58 19.21 -25.18 -3.61
CA GLU A 58 19.98 -25.38 -4.84
C GLU A 58 21.44 -25.74 -4.58
N HIS A 59 22.07 -25.11 -3.59
CA HIS A 59 23.43 -25.42 -3.15
C HIS A 59 23.58 -26.88 -2.70
N LEU A 60 22.61 -27.39 -1.93
CA LEU A 60 22.61 -28.79 -1.50
C LEU A 60 22.39 -29.77 -2.66
N GLN A 61 21.59 -29.39 -3.66
CA GLN A 61 21.26 -30.24 -4.81
C GLN A 61 22.33 -30.22 -5.91
N SER A 62 22.96 -29.05 -6.11
CA SER A 62 23.84 -28.74 -7.23
C SER A 62 25.11 -28.02 -6.73
N PRO A 63 25.99 -28.69 -5.95
CA PRO A 63 27.19 -28.07 -5.40
C PRO A 63 28.18 -27.58 -6.48
N ASP A 64 28.12 -28.18 -7.67
CA ASP A 64 28.89 -27.74 -8.84
C ASP A 64 28.39 -26.39 -9.40
N LEU A 65 27.13 -26.04 -9.17
CA LEU A 65 26.57 -24.74 -9.54
C LEU A 65 26.81 -23.71 -8.42
N ILE A 66 26.51 -24.05 -7.17
CA ILE A 66 26.70 -23.16 -6.01
C ILE A 66 27.62 -23.86 -5.02
N LYS A 67 28.85 -23.34 -4.88
CA LYS A 67 29.86 -23.84 -3.96
C LYS A 67 29.66 -23.34 -2.53
N SER A 68 29.31 -22.07 -2.35
CA SER A 68 29.10 -21.47 -1.03
C SER A 68 28.12 -20.30 -1.06
N ILE A 69 27.51 -20.03 0.10
CA ILE A 69 26.64 -18.88 0.32
C ILE A 69 27.01 -18.24 1.65
N ASP A 70 27.40 -16.97 1.62
CA ASP A 70 27.57 -16.12 2.79
C ASP A 70 26.40 -15.12 2.83
N VAL A 71 25.85 -14.84 4.00
CA VAL A 71 24.71 -13.93 4.17
C VAL A 71 25.19 -12.62 4.77
N LEU A 72 24.93 -11.51 4.07
CA LEU A 72 25.15 -10.17 4.61
C LEU A 72 23.80 -9.53 4.93
N CYS A 73 23.63 -9.13 6.18
CA CYS A 73 22.44 -8.45 6.65
C CYS A 73 22.82 -7.21 7.45
N ARG A 74 21.84 -6.35 7.70
CA ARG A 74 22.04 -5.15 8.51
C ARG A 74 21.91 -5.50 9.99
N PRO A 75 22.70 -4.87 10.88
CA PRO A 75 22.53 -5.09 12.31
C PRO A 75 21.13 -4.67 12.77
N GLY A 76 20.65 -5.34 13.83
CA GLY A 76 19.40 -4.99 14.47
C GLY A 76 19.38 -3.53 14.93
N LYS A 77 18.22 -2.86 14.84
CA LYS A 77 18.09 -1.45 15.22
C LYS A 77 17.37 -1.28 16.56
N PRO A 78 17.77 -0.31 17.40
CA PRO A 78 17.02 0.08 18.59
C PRO A 78 15.58 0.53 18.24
N THR A 79 14.59 0.07 19.00
CA THR A 79 13.16 0.31 18.76
C THR A 79 12.36 0.42 20.07
N GLY A 80 11.13 0.96 19.97
CA GLY A 80 10.20 1.12 21.09
C GLY A 80 10.47 2.39 21.93
N ARG A 81 9.63 2.61 22.95
CA ARG A 81 9.87 3.70 23.92
C ARG A 81 11.20 3.44 24.65
N SER A 82 12.01 4.49 24.79
CA SER A 82 13.37 4.44 25.35
C SER A 82 14.41 3.66 24.55
N LEU A 83 14.08 3.17 23.33
CA LEU A 83 15.00 2.49 22.40
C LEU A 83 15.76 1.27 22.98
N LYS A 84 15.29 0.68 24.09
CA LYS A 84 15.96 -0.45 24.75
C LYS A 84 15.82 -1.79 24.00
N LYS A 85 14.80 -1.93 23.14
CA LYS A 85 14.54 -3.19 22.42
C LYS A 85 15.24 -3.16 21.06
N ILE A 86 16.15 -4.10 20.81
CA ILE A 86 16.76 -4.25 19.49
C ILE A 86 15.83 -5.10 18.62
N ARG A 87 15.33 -4.52 17.54
CA ARG A 87 14.60 -5.26 16.50
C ARG A 87 15.62 -5.86 15.54
N GLN A 88 15.78 -7.17 15.62
CA GLN A 88 16.63 -7.94 14.70
C GLN A 88 16.02 -7.99 13.28
N VAL A 89 16.88 -8.13 12.27
CA VAL A 89 16.46 -8.40 10.90
C VAL A 89 16.10 -9.89 10.77
N PRO A 90 14.91 -10.25 10.24
CA PRO A 90 14.45 -11.64 10.24
C PRO A 90 15.36 -12.57 9.43
N ILE A 91 16.06 -12.08 8.40
CA ILE A 91 16.96 -12.91 7.60
C ILE A 91 18.12 -13.51 8.41
N LYS A 92 18.56 -12.84 9.48
CA LYS A 92 19.65 -13.33 10.32
C LYS A 92 19.30 -14.69 10.93
N ALA A 93 18.13 -14.76 11.58
CA ALA A 93 17.64 -16.00 12.17
C ALA A 93 17.46 -17.10 11.12
N ALA A 94 16.97 -16.75 9.92
CA ALA A 94 16.83 -17.70 8.82
C ALA A 94 18.19 -18.21 8.30
N ALA A 95 19.23 -17.37 8.25
CA ALA A 95 20.57 -17.78 7.83
C ALA A 95 21.24 -18.68 8.87
N GLU A 96 21.10 -18.35 10.16
CA GLU A 96 21.58 -19.16 11.28
C GLU A 96 20.89 -20.54 11.31
N GLU A 97 19.57 -20.59 11.06
CA GLU A 97 18.79 -21.84 10.93
C GLU A 97 19.35 -22.74 9.81
N LEU A 98 19.80 -22.14 8.71
CA LEU A 98 20.38 -22.86 7.57
C LEU A 98 21.88 -23.17 7.75
N GLY A 99 22.51 -22.75 8.85
CA GLY A 99 23.94 -22.94 9.09
C GLY A 99 24.85 -22.12 8.18
N LEU A 100 24.37 -21.01 7.63
CA LEU A 100 25.13 -20.15 6.72
C LEU A 100 25.94 -19.10 7.49
N PRO A 101 27.15 -18.74 7.05
CA PRO A 101 27.91 -17.62 7.62
C PRO A 101 27.12 -16.31 7.53
N VAL A 102 27.11 -15.53 8.61
CA VAL A 102 26.39 -14.25 8.69
C VAL A 102 27.34 -13.10 8.94
N HIS A 103 27.23 -12.05 8.14
CA HIS A 103 27.94 -10.79 8.27
C HIS A 103 26.95 -9.65 8.55
N GLU A 104 27.04 -9.04 9.73
CA GLU A 104 26.22 -7.88 10.09
C GLU A 104 26.95 -6.58 9.78
N ARG A 105 26.48 -5.83 8.78
CA ARG A 105 27.10 -4.57 8.33
C ARG A 105 26.04 -3.56 7.90
N ASP A 106 26.20 -2.31 8.33
CA ASP A 106 25.42 -1.16 7.83
C ASP A 106 26.14 -0.39 6.71
N THR A 107 27.40 -0.76 6.42
CA THR A 107 28.21 -0.23 5.32
C THR A 107 29.18 -1.28 4.81
N PHE A 108 29.55 -1.16 3.53
CA PHE A 108 30.61 -1.93 2.91
C PHE A 108 32.00 -1.31 3.08
N THR A 109 32.13 -0.18 3.78
CA THR A 109 33.44 0.43 4.07
C THR A 109 34.33 -0.53 4.85
N GLY A 110 35.56 -0.75 4.36
CA GLY A 110 36.53 -1.65 4.99
C GLY A 110 36.13 -3.13 4.99
N TRP A 111 35.11 -3.49 4.19
CA TRP A 111 34.78 -4.90 3.96
C TRP A 111 35.63 -5.43 2.81
N GLU A 112 36.45 -6.43 3.11
CA GLU A 112 37.18 -7.23 2.12
C GLU A 112 36.61 -8.65 2.19
N PRO A 113 36.25 -9.26 1.04
CA PRO A 113 35.81 -10.65 1.02
C PRO A 113 36.94 -11.59 1.47
N ASN A 114 36.57 -12.76 2.01
CA ASN A 114 37.47 -13.78 2.54
C ASN A 114 38.49 -14.29 1.48
N ASP A 115 39.45 -15.12 1.92
CA ASP A 115 40.52 -15.69 1.08
C ASP A 115 40.03 -16.42 -0.18
N GLU A 116 38.81 -16.98 -0.17
CA GLU A 116 38.13 -17.41 -1.38
C GLU A 116 37.24 -16.27 -1.94
N PRO A 117 37.54 -15.73 -3.14
CA PRO A 117 36.86 -14.53 -3.62
C PRO A 117 35.41 -14.83 -4.03
N ILE A 118 34.47 -14.09 -3.46
CA ILE A 118 33.07 -14.02 -3.91
C ILE A 118 33.05 -13.72 -5.41
N ASN A 119 32.30 -14.51 -6.18
CA ASN A 119 32.20 -14.33 -7.63
C ASN A 119 30.80 -13.92 -8.10
N LEU A 120 29.81 -13.90 -7.22
CA LEU A 120 28.46 -13.39 -7.51
C LEU A 120 27.85 -12.75 -6.26
N ILE A 121 27.25 -11.59 -6.41
CA ILE A 121 26.50 -10.92 -5.34
C ILE A 121 25.01 -10.99 -5.66
N ILE A 122 24.18 -11.37 -4.71
CA ILE A 122 22.73 -11.38 -4.89
C ILE A 122 22.10 -10.50 -3.83
N ALA A 123 21.50 -9.38 -4.23
CA ALA A 123 20.78 -8.50 -3.32
C ALA A 123 19.26 -8.69 -3.49
N VAL A 124 18.55 -8.90 -2.39
CA VAL A 124 17.08 -9.00 -2.39
C VAL A 124 16.57 -8.23 -1.17
N SER A 125 15.79 -7.16 -1.39
CA SER A 125 15.27 -6.31 -0.29
C SER A 125 16.34 -5.81 0.71
N PHE A 126 17.58 -5.60 0.28
CA PHE A 126 18.69 -5.27 1.18
C PHE A 126 18.72 -3.79 1.62
N GLY A 127 18.38 -2.88 0.71
CA GLY A 127 18.26 -1.45 1.00
C GLY A 127 19.58 -0.69 1.23
N LEU A 128 20.73 -1.32 0.94
CA LEU A 128 22.03 -0.65 0.85
C LEU A 128 22.60 -0.83 -0.56
N PHE A 129 23.38 0.16 -0.96
CA PHE A 129 24.08 0.14 -2.23
C PHE A 129 25.32 -0.75 -2.15
N VAL A 130 25.54 -1.59 -3.16
CA VAL A 130 26.77 -2.39 -3.28
C VAL A 130 27.82 -1.54 -4.01
N PRO A 131 28.93 -1.15 -3.37
CA PRO A 131 29.90 -0.27 -4.01
C PRO A 131 30.49 -0.86 -5.30
N PRO A 132 30.83 -0.02 -6.30
CA PRO A 132 31.42 -0.48 -7.56
C PRO A 132 32.64 -1.39 -7.36
N ARG A 133 33.51 -1.07 -6.39
CA ARG A 133 34.73 -1.86 -6.09
C ARG A 133 34.41 -3.33 -5.77
N ILE A 134 33.31 -3.58 -5.06
CA ILE A 134 32.90 -4.92 -4.65
C ILE A 134 32.18 -5.61 -5.80
N LEU A 135 31.31 -4.87 -6.50
CA LEU A 135 30.58 -5.40 -7.65
C LEU A 135 31.52 -5.82 -8.78
N GLN A 136 32.58 -5.05 -9.04
CA GLN A 136 33.60 -5.33 -10.06
C GLN A 136 34.58 -6.43 -9.65
N ALA A 137 34.79 -6.64 -8.34
CA ALA A 137 35.61 -7.74 -7.84
C ALA A 137 34.93 -9.11 -8.03
N ALA A 138 33.60 -9.14 -8.08
CA ALA A 138 32.84 -10.35 -8.37
C ALA A 138 32.86 -10.65 -9.88
N GLU A 139 33.38 -11.81 -10.28
CA GLU A 139 33.52 -12.25 -11.68
C GLU A 139 32.22 -12.11 -12.50
N TYR A 140 31.08 -12.40 -11.87
CA TYR A 140 29.75 -12.35 -12.48
C TYR A 140 28.94 -11.11 -12.06
N GLY A 141 29.57 -10.15 -11.39
CA GLY A 141 28.94 -8.95 -10.87
C GLY A 141 27.89 -9.29 -9.81
N GLY A 142 26.66 -8.80 -10.01
CA GLY A 142 25.59 -9.06 -9.07
C GLY A 142 24.20 -8.99 -9.67
N LEU A 143 23.26 -9.58 -8.94
CA LEU A 143 21.87 -9.74 -9.31
C LEU A 143 20.96 -9.11 -8.26
N ASN A 144 19.80 -8.64 -8.71
CA ASN A 144 18.71 -8.22 -7.86
C ASN A 144 17.39 -8.87 -8.29
N VAL A 145 16.61 -9.30 -7.29
CA VAL A 145 15.25 -9.79 -7.50
C VAL A 145 14.28 -8.72 -7.04
N HIS A 146 13.58 -8.12 -7.99
CA HIS A 146 12.63 -7.04 -7.73
C HIS A 146 11.18 -7.53 -7.86
N PRO A 147 10.28 -7.31 -6.86
CA PRO A 147 8.90 -7.80 -6.90
C PRO A 147 7.96 -6.92 -7.73
N SER A 148 8.43 -6.51 -8.92
CA SER A 148 7.62 -5.87 -9.95
C SER A 148 8.19 -6.14 -11.36
N LEU A 149 7.51 -5.65 -12.41
CA LEU A 149 7.97 -5.74 -13.81
C LEU A 149 8.72 -4.44 -14.21
N LEU A 150 10.04 -4.54 -14.39
CA LEU A 150 10.97 -3.49 -14.91
C LEU A 150 11.13 -3.59 -16.45
N PRO A 151 11.83 -2.68 -17.18
CA PRO A 151 12.38 -1.37 -16.86
C PRO A 151 11.32 -0.36 -17.26
N GLN A 152 10.09 -0.72 -17.01
CA GLN A 152 8.98 -0.01 -17.55
C GLN A 152 8.64 1.02 -16.48
N GLY A 153 8.26 2.22 -16.87
CA GLY A 153 7.40 3.13 -16.09
C GLY A 153 6.08 2.54 -15.59
N SER A 154 6.15 1.35 -15.01
CA SER A 154 5.20 0.75 -14.13
C SER A 154 5.21 1.53 -12.82
N ARG A 155 4.02 1.62 -12.21
CA ARG A 155 3.70 2.32 -10.95
C ARG A 155 4.51 1.85 -9.72
N PHE A 156 5.50 0.96 -9.89
CA PHE A 156 6.02 0.09 -8.83
C PHE A 156 7.54 0.04 -8.71
N ARG A 157 8.29 0.86 -9.45
CA ARG A 157 9.74 0.94 -9.25
C ARG A 157 10.09 1.57 -7.91
N GLY A 158 11.05 0.98 -7.19
CA GLY A 158 11.55 1.51 -5.93
C GLY A 158 11.09 0.69 -4.73
N PRO A 159 11.08 1.28 -3.53
CA PRO A 159 11.10 0.51 -2.28
C PRO A 159 9.77 -0.13 -1.84
N ALA A 160 8.63 0.14 -2.48
CA ALA A 160 7.32 -0.37 -2.04
C ALA A 160 6.39 -0.88 -3.17
N PRO A 161 6.85 -1.76 -4.07
CA PRO A 161 6.10 -2.18 -5.26
C PRO A 161 4.77 -2.85 -4.92
N LEU A 162 4.77 -3.81 -3.99
CA LEU A 162 3.60 -4.64 -3.69
C LEU A 162 2.50 -3.84 -2.98
N GLN A 163 2.85 -2.98 -2.03
CA GLN A 163 1.90 -2.10 -1.34
C GLN A 163 1.20 -1.19 -2.36
N ARG A 164 1.98 -0.55 -3.23
CA ARG A 164 1.45 0.36 -4.26
C ARG A 164 0.59 -0.41 -5.28
N ALA A 165 0.92 -1.68 -5.59
CA ALA A 165 0.11 -2.52 -6.45
C ALA A 165 -1.29 -2.78 -5.88
N ILE A 166 -1.38 -3.01 -4.57
CA ILE A 166 -2.66 -3.15 -3.84
C ILE A 166 -3.43 -1.83 -3.84
N MET A 167 -2.78 -0.72 -3.47
CA MET A 167 -3.42 0.60 -3.37
C MET A 167 -4.00 1.09 -4.71
N THR A 168 -3.39 0.69 -5.83
CA THR A 168 -3.83 1.06 -7.19
C THR A 168 -4.69 0.01 -7.86
N PHE A 169 -5.09 -1.04 -7.13
CA PHE A 169 -5.88 -2.16 -7.61
C PHE A 169 -5.34 -2.80 -8.90
N ALA A 170 -4.02 -2.92 -8.99
CA ALA A 170 -3.33 -3.44 -10.16
C ALA A 170 -3.89 -4.82 -10.55
N LYS A 171 -4.09 -5.03 -11.86
CA LYS A 171 -4.57 -6.33 -12.39
C LYS A 171 -3.45 -7.36 -12.46
N VAL A 172 -2.23 -6.89 -12.69
CA VAL A 172 -1.03 -7.69 -12.90
C VAL A 172 0.10 -7.10 -12.08
N THR A 173 0.99 -7.97 -11.63
CA THR A 173 2.33 -7.61 -11.17
C THR A 173 3.30 -8.67 -11.70
N GLY A 174 4.51 -8.71 -11.18
CA GLY A 174 5.49 -9.70 -11.59
C GLY A 174 6.72 -9.69 -10.71
N VAL A 175 7.70 -10.46 -11.14
CA VAL A 175 9.05 -10.42 -10.59
C VAL A 175 10.03 -10.20 -11.74
N THR A 176 11.05 -9.39 -11.47
CA THR A 176 12.18 -9.16 -12.37
C THR A 176 13.46 -9.67 -11.72
N LEU A 177 14.22 -10.48 -12.45
CA LEU A 177 15.63 -10.73 -12.20
C LEU A 177 16.45 -9.80 -13.10
N GLN A 178 17.27 -8.95 -12.50
CA GLN A 178 18.13 -7.98 -13.20
C GLN A 178 19.55 -8.04 -12.63
N THR A 179 20.51 -7.42 -13.33
CA THR A 179 21.81 -7.13 -12.74
C THR A 179 21.70 -6.07 -11.65
N LEU A 180 22.73 -5.94 -10.81
CA LEU A 180 22.93 -4.74 -10.02
C LEU A 180 23.53 -3.63 -10.91
N ASP A 181 23.08 -2.41 -10.68
CA ASP A 181 23.66 -1.19 -11.24
C ASP A 181 24.50 -0.52 -10.15
N ASP A 182 25.57 0.17 -10.54
CA ASP A 182 26.62 0.72 -9.67
C ASP A 182 26.39 2.19 -9.26
N LYS A 183 25.27 2.79 -9.72
CA LYS A 183 24.86 4.16 -9.37
C LYS A 183 23.42 4.27 -8.88
N SER A 184 22.53 3.36 -9.29
CA SER A 184 21.09 3.53 -9.15
C SER A 184 20.37 2.22 -8.83
N PHE A 185 19.41 2.26 -7.89
CA PHE A 185 18.58 1.09 -7.61
C PHE A 185 17.64 0.75 -8.77
N ASP A 186 17.49 -0.54 -9.03
CA ASP A 186 16.56 -1.11 -10.02
C ASP A 186 16.80 -0.65 -11.48
N HIS A 187 18.05 -0.32 -11.82
CA HIS A 187 18.49 0.12 -13.16
C HIS A 187 19.28 -0.93 -13.94
N GLY A 188 19.45 -2.15 -13.41
CA GLY A 188 20.24 -3.17 -14.07
C GLY A 188 19.59 -3.73 -15.33
N LEU A 189 20.41 -4.42 -16.12
CA LEU A 189 19.93 -5.16 -17.28
C LEU A 189 18.98 -6.25 -16.85
N ILE A 190 17.84 -6.35 -17.52
CA ILE A 190 16.83 -7.34 -17.16
C ILE A 190 17.15 -8.67 -17.81
N LEU A 191 17.40 -9.67 -16.98
CA LEU A 191 17.83 -10.99 -17.43
C LEU A 191 16.66 -11.97 -17.54
N ALA A 192 15.65 -11.83 -16.67
CA ALA A 192 14.45 -12.65 -16.72
C ALA A 192 13.26 -11.96 -16.04
N GLN A 193 12.04 -12.28 -16.46
CA GLN A 193 10.82 -11.75 -15.86
C GLN A 193 9.68 -12.77 -15.88
N LYS A 194 8.85 -12.69 -14.85
CA LYS A 194 7.60 -13.45 -14.77
C LYS A 194 6.44 -12.53 -14.40
N GLN A 195 5.47 -12.41 -15.29
CA GLN A 195 4.22 -11.70 -15.05
C GLN A 195 3.16 -12.64 -14.49
N PHE A 196 2.29 -12.14 -13.62
CA PHE A 196 1.13 -12.86 -13.13
C PHE A 196 -0.02 -11.91 -12.75
N HIS A 197 -1.24 -12.44 -12.78
CA HIS A 197 -2.42 -11.75 -12.26
C HIS A 197 -2.40 -11.71 -10.74
N ILE A 198 -2.81 -10.58 -10.17
CA ILE A 198 -2.96 -10.45 -8.72
C ILE A 198 -4.26 -11.18 -8.31
N PRO A 199 -4.19 -12.21 -7.44
CA PRO A 199 -5.38 -12.90 -6.94
C PRO A 199 -6.27 -11.96 -6.15
N ASP A 200 -7.59 -12.06 -6.31
CA ASP A 200 -8.60 -11.22 -5.64
C ASP A 200 -8.12 -9.79 -5.36
N ARG A 201 -7.71 -9.07 -6.42
CA ARG A 201 -7.09 -7.73 -6.31
C ARG A 201 -7.87 -6.73 -5.47
N THR A 202 -9.18 -6.95 -5.31
CA THR A 202 -10.11 -6.14 -4.53
C THR A 202 -10.05 -6.41 -3.02
N ARG A 203 -9.65 -7.61 -2.59
CA ARG A 203 -9.63 -8.01 -1.18
C ARG A 203 -8.26 -8.46 -0.66
N ILE A 204 -7.32 -8.79 -1.55
CA ILE A 204 -5.99 -9.27 -1.16
C ILE A 204 -5.26 -8.26 -0.28
N THR A 205 -4.65 -8.75 0.80
CA THR A 205 -3.82 -7.96 1.71
C THR A 205 -2.34 -8.04 1.33
N TYR A 206 -1.52 -7.15 1.88
CA TYR A 206 -0.07 -7.19 1.66
C TYR A 206 0.57 -8.53 2.07
N PRO A 207 0.28 -9.10 3.26
CA PRO A 207 0.80 -10.42 3.62
C PRO A 207 0.43 -11.51 2.61
N GLN A 208 -0.83 -11.55 2.17
CA GLN A 208 -1.30 -12.53 1.18
C GLN A 208 -0.62 -12.36 -0.18
N LEU A 209 -0.46 -11.12 -0.65
CA LEU A 209 0.25 -10.86 -1.90
C LEU A 209 1.73 -11.21 -1.76
N LEU A 210 2.37 -10.90 -0.63
CA LEU A 210 3.75 -11.26 -0.36
C LEU A 210 3.93 -12.78 -0.38
N ASP A 211 3.07 -13.54 0.29
CA ASP A 211 3.09 -15.01 0.28
C ASP A 211 2.89 -15.60 -1.11
N PHE A 212 2.07 -14.96 -1.94
CA PHE A 212 1.89 -15.35 -3.34
C PHE A 212 3.14 -15.07 -4.19
N VAL A 213 3.82 -13.94 -4.00
CA VAL A 213 4.94 -13.49 -4.86
C VAL A 213 6.28 -14.13 -4.48
N LYS A 214 6.55 -14.30 -3.18
CA LYS A 214 7.79 -14.88 -2.64
C LYS A 214 8.28 -16.15 -3.36
N PRO A 215 7.47 -17.24 -3.45
CA PRO A 215 7.93 -18.47 -4.09
C PRO A 215 8.22 -18.31 -5.58
N GLN A 216 7.50 -17.41 -6.26
CA GLN A 216 7.70 -17.13 -7.68
C GLN A 216 9.02 -16.38 -7.91
N ALA A 217 9.36 -15.46 -7.00
CA ALA A 217 10.60 -14.71 -7.04
C ALA A 217 11.82 -15.61 -6.79
N ALA A 218 11.72 -16.47 -5.78
CA ALA A 218 12.74 -17.45 -5.45
C ALA A 218 12.96 -18.44 -6.62
N ALA A 219 11.88 -18.94 -7.23
CA ALA A 219 11.96 -19.81 -8.40
C ALA A 219 12.60 -19.12 -9.61
N LEU A 220 12.27 -17.85 -9.88
CA LEU A 220 12.85 -17.08 -10.99
C LEU A 220 14.37 -16.89 -10.81
N LEU A 221 14.82 -16.66 -9.58
CA LEU A 221 16.24 -16.54 -9.26
C LEU A 221 16.97 -17.86 -9.54
N VAL A 222 16.48 -18.97 -8.99
CA VAL A 222 17.10 -20.30 -9.17
C VAL A 222 17.11 -20.70 -10.65
N SER A 223 16.00 -20.49 -11.38
CA SER A 223 15.99 -20.77 -12.83
C SER A 223 17.00 -19.91 -13.58
N GLY A 224 17.11 -18.62 -13.23
CA GLY A 224 18.12 -17.73 -13.81
C GLY A 224 19.56 -18.20 -13.56
N LEU A 225 19.84 -18.75 -12.37
CA LEU A 225 21.15 -19.33 -12.09
C LEU A 225 21.42 -20.61 -12.90
N ARG A 226 20.44 -21.51 -12.98
CA ARG A 226 20.54 -22.75 -13.77
C ARG A 226 20.70 -22.48 -15.27
N ASP A 227 19.98 -21.48 -15.78
CA ASP A 227 20.06 -21.02 -17.18
C ASP A 227 21.28 -20.14 -17.45
N ARG A 228 22.05 -19.79 -16.40
CA ARG A 228 23.29 -19.02 -16.45
C ARG A 228 23.12 -17.67 -17.17
N VAL A 229 21.97 -17.01 -16.95
CA VAL A 229 21.64 -15.73 -17.58
C VAL A 229 22.56 -14.58 -17.16
N PHE A 230 23.25 -14.75 -16.04
CA PHE A 230 24.22 -13.81 -15.47
C PHE A 230 25.62 -13.93 -16.08
N VAL A 231 25.89 -14.95 -16.91
CA VAL A 231 27.21 -15.14 -17.53
C VAL A 231 27.31 -14.27 -18.78
N PRO A 232 28.35 -13.43 -18.93
CA PRO A 232 28.56 -12.65 -20.15
C PRO A 232 28.67 -13.51 -21.44
N PRO A 233 28.30 -12.99 -22.63
CA PRO A 233 27.65 -11.70 -22.83
C PRO A 233 26.21 -11.71 -22.31
N LEU A 234 25.84 -10.69 -21.56
CA LEU A 234 24.50 -10.57 -20.99
C LEU A 234 23.48 -10.27 -22.10
N VAL A 235 22.32 -10.91 -22.04
CA VAL A 235 21.23 -10.70 -23.00
C VAL A 235 20.06 -10.10 -22.25
N GLU A 236 19.75 -8.84 -22.52
CA GLU A 236 18.58 -8.19 -21.95
C GLU A 236 17.32 -8.75 -22.59
N VAL A 237 16.37 -9.23 -21.77
CA VAL A 237 15.09 -9.69 -22.27
C VAL A 237 14.18 -8.50 -22.57
N ARG A 238 13.36 -8.65 -23.62
CA ARG A 238 12.33 -7.66 -23.91
C ARG A 238 11.33 -7.62 -22.76
N PRO A 239 11.10 -6.46 -22.15
CA PRO A 239 10.23 -6.42 -20.99
C PRO A 239 8.76 -6.40 -21.41
N TYR A 240 7.90 -7.06 -20.66
CA TYR A 240 6.44 -6.92 -20.80
C TYR A 240 6.10 -5.44 -20.55
N LEU A 241 5.35 -4.69 -21.34
CA LEU A 241 4.86 -3.32 -21.00
C LEU A 241 5.79 -2.08 -21.18
N VAL A 242 6.12 -1.61 -22.39
CA VAL A 242 6.77 -0.29 -22.54
C VAL A 242 5.79 0.87 -22.25
N PRO A 243 5.93 1.66 -21.17
CA PRO A 243 4.90 2.62 -20.80
C PRO A 243 5.22 4.02 -21.30
N LYS A 244 4.15 4.79 -21.56
CA LYS A 244 4.23 6.18 -22.01
C LYS A 244 4.63 7.19 -20.92
N LYS A 245 4.52 6.84 -19.63
CA LYS A 245 4.88 7.73 -18.49
C LYS A 245 5.35 6.91 -17.28
N LEU A 246 6.51 7.29 -16.72
CA LEU A 246 7.09 6.68 -15.52
C LEU A 246 6.36 7.20 -14.27
N THR A 247 5.91 6.33 -13.36
CA THR A 247 5.44 6.71 -12.01
C THR A 247 6.17 5.87 -10.97
N PRO A 248 7.02 6.42 -10.11
CA PRO A 248 7.75 5.65 -9.11
C PRO A 248 6.80 5.10 -8.02
N ALA A 249 7.20 4.03 -7.35
CA ALA A 249 6.64 3.60 -6.06
C ALA A 249 7.51 4.15 -4.92
N PRO A 250 7.22 5.37 -4.45
CA PRO A 250 7.97 5.95 -3.35
C PRO A 250 7.78 5.11 -2.08
N LYS A 251 8.80 5.20 -1.22
CA LYS A 251 8.82 4.55 0.10
C LYS A 251 7.54 4.91 0.86
N ILE A 252 6.95 3.91 1.52
CA ILE A 252 5.83 4.14 2.42
C ILE A 252 6.34 4.95 3.63
N THR A 253 5.64 6.03 3.93
CA THR A 253 5.87 6.91 5.07
C THR A 253 4.76 6.73 6.11
N SER A 254 4.92 7.30 7.31
CA SER A 254 3.84 7.34 8.30
C SER A 254 2.63 8.12 7.79
N GLU A 255 2.84 9.11 6.93
CA GLU A 255 1.77 9.94 6.36
C GLU A 255 0.91 9.16 5.37
N ASP A 256 1.48 8.20 4.63
CA ASP A 256 0.71 7.30 3.76
C ASP A 256 -0.34 6.46 4.53
N THR A 257 -0.21 6.36 5.85
CA THR A 257 -1.18 5.66 6.72
C THR A 257 -2.23 6.59 7.32
N ARG A 258 -2.24 7.89 7.00
CA ARG A 258 -3.27 8.82 7.44
C ARG A 258 -4.56 8.63 6.63
N ILE A 259 -5.70 8.53 7.31
CA ILE A 259 -7.01 8.52 6.67
C ILE A 259 -7.47 9.95 6.42
N ASP A 260 -7.97 10.18 5.20
CA ASP A 260 -8.83 11.30 4.87
C ASP A 260 -10.21 10.78 4.44
N PHE A 261 -11.19 10.90 5.34
CA PHE A 261 -12.57 10.47 5.10
C PHE A 261 -13.31 11.38 4.10
N HIS A 262 -12.82 12.60 3.88
CA HIS A 262 -13.45 13.59 3.00
C HIS A 262 -13.01 13.47 1.55
N HIS A 263 -11.94 12.72 1.28
CA HIS A 263 -11.48 12.49 -0.08
C HIS A 263 -12.63 11.85 -0.91
N PRO A 264 -12.95 12.34 -2.12
CA PRO A 264 -14.08 11.82 -2.92
C PRO A 264 -13.99 10.32 -3.21
N GLY A 265 -12.78 9.77 -3.28
CA GLY A 265 -12.51 8.35 -3.47
C GLY A 265 -12.36 7.52 -2.18
N ALA A 266 -12.59 8.09 -0.99
CA ALA A 266 -12.28 7.47 0.31
C ALA A 266 -12.91 6.07 0.49
N THR A 267 -14.15 5.87 0.00
CA THR A 267 -14.84 4.58 0.02
C THR A 267 -14.00 3.45 -0.59
N TYR A 268 -13.20 3.76 -1.61
CA TYR A 268 -12.37 2.80 -2.33
C TYR A 268 -10.91 2.86 -1.91
N SER A 269 -10.35 4.06 -1.75
CA SER A 269 -8.93 4.23 -1.43
C SER A 269 -8.59 3.81 -0.02
N VAL A 270 -9.42 4.11 0.98
CA VAL A 270 -9.13 3.79 2.39
C VAL A 270 -9.03 2.28 2.61
N PRO A 271 -9.97 1.43 2.15
CA PRO A 271 -9.80 -0.02 2.25
C PRO A 271 -8.59 -0.55 1.48
N ALA A 272 -8.23 0.05 0.34
CA ALA A 272 -7.05 -0.36 -0.41
C ALA A 272 -5.74 -0.04 0.34
N ILE A 273 -5.66 1.14 0.96
CA ILE A 273 -4.55 1.54 1.82
C ILE A 273 -4.49 0.64 3.05
N HIS A 274 -5.63 0.34 3.68
CA HIS A 274 -5.73 -0.57 4.81
C HIS A 274 -5.20 -1.97 4.49
N ARG A 275 -5.62 -2.55 3.35
CA ARG A 275 -5.11 -3.85 2.88
C ARG A 275 -3.61 -3.84 2.62
N ALA A 276 -3.07 -2.71 2.15
CA ALA A 276 -1.66 -2.57 1.80
C ALA A 276 -0.76 -2.32 3.02
N LEU A 277 -1.23 -1.51 3.98
CA LEU A 277 -0.39 -0.94 5.06
C LEU A 277 -0.82 -1.37 6.46
N GLY A 278 -1.98 -2.02 6.61
CA GLY A 278 -2.56 -2.39 7.88
C GLY A 278 -3.18 -1.19 8.58
N ARG A 279 -2.78 -0.94 9.83
CA ARG A 279 -3.38 0.07 10.71
C ARG A 279 -3.28 1.47 10.11
N LEU A 280 -4.39 2.19 10.08
CA LEU A 280 -4.46 3.56 9.57
C LEU A 280 -4.75 4.52 10.73
N TRP A 281 -4.40 5.79 10.61
CA TRP A 281 -4.62 6.76 11.69
C TRP A 281 -5.25 8.06 11.21
N GLY A 282 -5.89 8.77 12.12
CA GLY A 282 -6.42 10.11 11.89
C GLY A 282 -6.44 10.88 13.20
N HIS A 283 -6.42 12.21 13.11
CA HIS A 283 -6.62 13.04 14.28
C HIS A 283 -8.08 13.44 14.42
N PHE A 284 -8.60 13.31 15.64
CA PHE A 284 -9.97 13.62 15.99
C PHE A 284 -9.98 14.59 17.16
N TRP A 285 -10.81 15.60 17.04
CA TRP A 285 -11.03 16.54 18.14
C TRP A 285 -11.83 15.83 19.24
N LEU A 286 -11.32 15.92 20.47
CA LEU A 286 -11.99 15.57 21.73
C LEU A 286 -12.58 16.80 22.42
N ASP A 287 -12.26 18.01 22.01
CA ASP A 287 -12.99 19.24 22.36
C ASP A 287 -12.43 20.33 21.41
N PRO A 288 -12.88 21.59 21.46
CA PRO A 288 -12.34 22.64 20.60
C PRO A 288 -10.82 22.88 20.72
N THR A 289 -10.20 22.41 21.80
CA THR A 289 -8.79 22.63 22.15
C THR A 289 -7.95 21.36 22.12
N THR A 290 -8.56 20.19 22.30
CA THR A 290 -7.85 18.92 22.45
C THR A 290 -8.06 18.04 21.23
N GLN A 291 -6.96 17.64 20.60
CA GLN A 291 -6.96 16.65 19.53
C GLN A 291 -6.30 15.36 20.01
N ARG A 292 -6.86 14.21 19.63
CA ARG A 292 -6.25 12.90 19.87
C ARG A 292 -6.09 12.13 18.58
N ARG A 293 -5.02 11.33 18.52
CA ARG A 293 -4.83 10.37 17.45
C ARG A 293 -5.68 9.13 17.70
N LEU A 294 -6.48 8.78 16.70
CA LEU A 294 -7.18 7.50 16.62
C LEU A 294 -6.47 6.61 15.59
N ILE A 295 -6.39 5.33 15.89
CA ILE A 295 -5.89 4.29 15.00
C ILE A 295 -7.07 3.37 14.66
N PHE A 296 -7.29 3.18 13.38
CA PHE A 296 -8.39 2.43 12.79
C PHE A 296 -7.88 1.07 12.30
N GLU A 297 -8.64 0.03 12.64
CA GLU A 297 -8.38 -1.36 12.32
C GLU A 297 -9.66 -1.98 11.75
N ASP A 298 -9.52 -3.05 10.96
CA ASP A 298 -10.64 -3.78 10.37
C ASP A 298 -11.61 -2.89 9.58
N ILE A 299 -11.07 -2.22 8.56
CA ILE A 299 -11.79 -1.23 7.74
C ILE A 299 -12.30 -1.87 6.45
N GLU A 300 -13.59 -1.73 6.18
CA GLU A 300 -14.21 -2.22 4.95
C GLU A 300 -15.14 -1.19 4.31
N ALA A 301 -15.24 -1.24 2.98
CA ALA A 301 -16.26 -0.49 2.27
C ALA A 301 -17.61 -1.18 2.43
N VAL A 302 -18.63 -0.42 2.81
CA VAL A 302 -20.01 -0.88 2.86
C VAL A 302 -20.90 0.04 2.03
N GLU A 303 -22.03 -0.50 1.59
CA GLU A 303 -23.09 0.34 1.04
C GLU A 303 -23.52 1.34 2.10
N ARG A 304 -23.82 2.56 1.66
CA ARG A 304 -24.22 3.63 2.55
C ARG A 304 -25.54 3.21 3.25
N PRO A 305 -25.54 3.06 4.60
CA PRO A 305 -26.76 2.72 5.32
C PRO A 305 -27.89 3.72 5.07
N SER A 306 -29.15 3.27 5.17
CA SER A 306 -30.33 4.13 4.95
C SER A 306 -30.36 5.41 5.81
N PRO A 307 -29.87 5.45 7.06
CA PRO A 307 -29.73 6.69 7.81
C PRO A 307 -28.85 7.77 7.15
N PHE A 308 -27.97 7.39 6.23
CA PHE A 308 -27.13 8.32 5.47
C PHE A 308 -27.68 8.64 4.08
N LEU A 309 -28.72 7.94 3.62
CA LEU A 309 -29.31 8.09 2.28
C LEU A 309 -30.36 9.20 2.19
N ILE A 310 -30.49 10.07 3.20
CA ILE A 310 -31.47 11.19 3.26
C ILE A 310 -31.21 12.28 2.18
N ASN A 311 -30.36 12.02 1.20
CA ASN A 311 -30.26 12.85 0.00
C ASN A 311 -29.94 11.97 -1.22
N GLY A 312 -31.00 11.40 -1.81
CA GLY A 312 -30.98 10.93 -3.20
C GLY A 312 -31.56 12.02 -4.09
N GLY A 313 -30.69 12.74 -4.81
CA GLY A 313 -31.03 14.00 -5.47
C GLY A 313 -32.07 13.92 -6.59
N ARG A 314 -32.81 15.02 -6.75
CA ARG A 314 -33.01 15.78 -8.01
C ARG A 314 -33.58 17.15 -7.67
N GLY A 315 -32.89 18.21 -8.12
CA GLY A 315 -33.46 19.56 -8.26
C GLY A 315 -33.07 20.55 -7.16
N ARG A 316 -32.39 21.60 -7.62
CA ARG A 316 -32.32 23.01 -7.16
C ARG A 316 -32.48 23.34 -5.66
N ASP A 317 -31.63 24.28 -5.25
CA ASP A 317 -31.83 25.32 -4.25
C ASP A 317 -33.23 25.34 -3.59
N ASP A 318 -33.25 25.37 -2.25
CA ASP A 318 -34.40 25.60 -1.35
C ASP A 318 -35.13 24.37 -0.75
N VAL A 319 -34.42 23.56 0.05
CA VAL A 319 -35.08 22.74 1.09
C VAL A 319 -34.49 23.07 2.48
N PRO A 320 -35.21 23.83 3.33
CA PRO A 320 -34.83 23.97 4.74
C PRO A 320 -34.96 22.60 5.43
N PRO A 321 -34.23 22.33 6.52
CA PRO A 321 -34.24 21.01 7.18
C PRO A 321 -35.68 20.61 7.52
N SER A 322 -36.25 19.70 6.72
CA SER A 322 -37.67 19.35 6.77
C SER A 322 -37.95 18.45 7.98
N LYS A 323 -39.23 18.33 8.37
CA LYS A 323 -39.73 17.45 9.44
C LYS A 323 -39.23 15.99 9.34
N GLU A 324 -38.81 15.53 8.18
CA GLU A 324 -38.26 14.18 7.98
C GLU A 324 -36.96 13.95 8.76
N TYR A 325 -36.08 14.95 8.84
CA TYR A 325 -34.84 14.87 9.61
C TYR A 325 -35.13 14.65 11.11
N ARG A 326 -36.15 15.33 11.65
CA ARG A 326 -36.59 15.16 13.05
C ARG A 326 -37.11 13.76 13.35
N SER A 327 -37.92 13.21 12.45
CA SER A 327 -38.50 11.86 12.63
C SER A 327 -37.42 10.77 12.63
N LEU A 328 -36.33 11.02 11.90
CA LEU A 328 -35.21 10.11 11.81
C LEU A 328 -34.28 10.24 13.03
N GLU A 329 -34.03 11.46 13.48
CA GLU A 329 -33.32 11.77 14.74
C GLU A 329 -33.98 11.06 15.94
N ASP A 330 -35.29 11.22 16.12
CA ASP A 330 -36.06 10.58 17.19
C ASP A 330 -35.97 9.04 17.13
N ARG A 331 -36.08 8.46 15.93
CA ARG A 331 -35.98 7.01 15.71
C ARG A 331 -34.57 6.47 15.93
N LEU A 332 -33.54 7.23 15.59
CA LEU A 332 -32.15 6.78 15.65
C LEU A 332 -31.52 6.95 17.03
N VAL A 333 -31.88 8.01 17.77
CA VAL A 333 -31.55 8.16 19.18
C VAL A 333 -32.15 7.01 20.01
N SER A 334 -33.38 6.57 19.70
CA SER A 334 -34.01 5.41 20.35
C SER A 334 -33.29 4.06 20.10
N LYS A 335 -32.40 4.01 19.09
CA LYS A 335 -31.56 2.85 18.74
C LYS A 335 -30.08 3.01 19.12
N GLY A 336 -29.71 4.04 19.89
CA GLY A 336 -28.33 4.23 20.36
C GLY A 336 -27.36 4.80 19.30
N VAL A 337 -27.88 5.46 18.28
CA VAL A 337 -27.13 5.99 17.13
C VAL A 337 -26.62 7.39 17.42
N LEU A 338 -25.31 7.62 17.28
CA LEU A 338 -24.67 8.94 17.42
C LEU A 338 -24.25 9.47 16.04
N PHE A 339 -24.64 10.71 15.72
CA PHE A 339 -24.22 11.43 14.52
C PHE A 339 -23.23 12.53 14.87
N VAL A 340 -22.23 12.72 14.01
CA VAL A 340 -21.29 13.84 14.10
C VAL A 340 -21.32 14.62 12.81
N VAL A 341 -21.71 15.89 12.85
CA VAL A 341 -21.60 16.81 11.71
C VAL A 341 -20.49 17.82 12.04
N PRO A 342 -19.41 17.91 11.26
CA PRO A 342 -18.40 18.93 11.50
C PRO A 342 -19.01 20.31 11.23
N VAL A 343 -18.87 21.24 12.18
CA VAL A 343 -19.44 22.61 12.07
C VAL A 343 -18.69 23.46 11.04
N ARG A 344 -17.44 23.12 10.65
CA ARG A 344 -16.75 23.74 9.50
C ARG A 344 -15.72 22.81 8.83
N PRO A 345 -15.60 22.82 7.49
CA PRO A 345 -14.34 22.63 6.78
C PRO A 345 -13.54 23.95 6.79
N PRO A 346 -12.19 23.92 6.86
CA PRO A 346 -11.39 25.11 6.56
C PRO A 346 -11.62 25.51 5.09
N ALA A 347 -11.79 26.81 4.86
CA ALA A 347 -11.97 27.55 3.60
C ALA A 347 -12.32 26.72 2.34
N ALA A 348 -13.49 27.00 1.77
CA ALA A 348 -14.02 26.45 0.53
C ALA A 348 -12.94 26.13 -0.51
N ILE A 349 -12.89 24.86 -0.93
CA ILE A 349 -12.36 24.53 -2.25
C ILE A 349 -13.42 25.07 -3.22
N ASP A 350 -13.09 26.19 -3.88
CA ASP A 350 -13.85 26.80 -4.98
C ASP A 350 -15.17 27.52 -4.61
N GLY A 351 -15.28 28.07 -3.39
CA GLY A 351 -16.45 28.87 -2.98
C GLY A 351 -17.75 28.06 -2.79
N ARG A 352 -17.70 26.72 -2.87
CA ARG A 352 -18.85 25.85 -2.59
C ARG A 352 -18.80 25.38 -1.14
N ARG A 353 -19.92 25.55 -0.40
CA ARG A 353 -20.09 24.98 0.94
C ARG A 353 -19.89 23.46 0.88
N SER A 354 -18.99 22.90 1.70
CA SER A 354 -18.93 21.45 1.85
C SER A 354 -20.24 20.96 2.48
N PRO A 355 -20.81 19.85 1.99
CA PRO A 355 -22.02 19.31 2.58
C PRO A 355 -21.77 18.94 4.05
N LEU A 356 -22.72 19.29 4.92
CA LEU A 356 -22.82 18.91 6.34
C LEU A 356 -23.07 17.39 6.46
N LEU A 357 -22.14 16.58 5.94
CA LEU A 357 -22.30 15.13 5.95
C LEU A 357 -22.12 14.63 7.39
N PRO A 358 -23.08 13.88 7.95
CA PRO A 358 -22.82 13.12 9.17
C PRO A 358 -21.62 12.19 8.93
N LEU A 359 -20.60 12.35 9.76
CA LEU A 359 -19.29 11.71 9.65
C LEU A 359 -19.35 10.23 10.03
N PHE A 360 -20.22 9.83 10.96
CA PHE A 360 -20.41 8.42 11.31
C PHE A 360 -21.78 8.08 11.92
N TYR A 361 -22.05 6.78 11.98
CA TYR A 361 -23.24 6.09 12.49
C TYR A 361 -22.77 4.88 13.29
N VAL A 362 -23.35 4.66 14.46
CA VAL A 362 -23.10 3.45 15.26
C VAL A 362 -24.19 2.45 14.95
N GLU A 363 -23.81 1.30 14.38
CA GLU A 363 -24.72 0.17 14.11
C GLU A 363 -24.88 -0.69 15.37
N ASP A 364 -25.95 -1.49 15.46
CA ASP A 364 -26.07 -2.54 16.48
C ASP A 364 -24.90 -3.54 16.33
N GLY A 365 -24.00 -3.58 17.32
CA GLY A 365 -22.80 -4.43 17.31
C GLY A 365 -21.53 -3.70 17.80
N ASP A 366 -20.36 -4.15 17.34
CA ASP A 366 -19.06 -3.58 17.74
C ASP A 366 -18.49 -2.55 16.75
N ALA A 367 -19.21 -2.27 15.67
CA ALA A 367 -18.74 -1.44 14.56
C ALA A 367 -19.28 0.00 14.56
N VAL A 368 -18.56 0.85 13.85
CA VAL A 368 -18.94 2.22 13.50
C VAL A 368 -18.83 2.36 11.99
N ILE A 369 -19.83 2.97 11.37
CA ILE A 369 -19.87 3.26 9.95
C ILE A 369 -19.59 4.75 9.74
N PHE A 370 -18.50 5.09 9.06
CA PHE A 370 -18.16 6.45 8.66
C PHE A 370 -18.72 6.75 7.28
N SER A 371 -19.44 7.87 7.13
CA SER A 371 -19.93 8.28 5.81
C SER A 371 -18.78 8.82 4.96
N THR A 372 -18.82 8.53 3.66
CA THR A 372 -17.88 9.06 2.67
C THR A 372 -18.66 9.59 1.47
N TYR A 373 -18.02 10.29 0.54
CA TYR A 373 -18.71 10.90 -0.60
C TYR A 373 -19.47 9.89 -1.49
N ALA A 374 -18.89 8.71 -1.75
CA ALA A 374 -19.45 7.70 -2.66
C ALA A 374 -20.09 6.49 -1.96
N GLY A 375 -19.96 6.36 -0.64
CA GLY A 375 -20.49 5.22 0.12
C GLY A 375 -20.27 5.38 1.62
N ALA A 376 -19.88 4.31 2.30
CA ALA A 376 -19.48 4.36 3.70
C ALA A 376 -18.35 3.38 4.03
N LEU A 377 -17.68 3.60 5.15
CA LEU A 377 -16.60 2.76 5.67
C LEU A 377 -16.99 2.20 7.01
N ARG A 378 -17.08 0.88 7.14
CA ARG A 378 -17.31 0.21 8.41
C ARG A 378 -15.97 -0.08 9.09
N VAL A 379 -15.88 0.22 10.39
CA VAL A 379 -14.70 0.04 11.23
C VAL A 379 -15.14 -0.68 12.51
N THR A 380 -14.52 -1.81 12.85
CA THR A 380 -14.90 -2.57 14.05
C THR A 380 -14.00 -2.30 15.25
N ARG A 381 -12.77 -1.81 15.04
CA ARG A 381 -11.80 -1.59 16.11
C ARG A 381 -11.13 -0.22 15.99
N ILE A 382 -11.06 0.48 17.13
CA ILE A 382 -10.35 1.76 17.24
C ILE A 382 -9.42 1.69 18.45
N THR A 383 -8.21 2.21 18.29
CA THR A 383 -7.28 2.49 19.39
C THR A 383 -7.14 4.00 19.54
N MET A 384 -7.48 4.54 20.71
CA MET A 384 -7.15 5.93 21.05
C MET A 384 -5.74 5.99 21.64
N GLU A 385 -5.00 7.05 21.31
CA GLU A 385 -3.66 7.26 21.87
C GLU A 385 -3.63 7.11 23.40
N GLY A 386 -2.70 6.28 23.90
CA GLY A 386 -2.55 5.99 25.32
C GLY A 386 -3.53 4.96 25.89
N GLN A 387 -4.43 4.40 25.07
CA GLN A 387 -5.43 3.41 25.47
C GLN A 387 -5.25 2.09 24.70
N PRO A 388 -5.71 0.95 25.24
CA PRO A 388 -5.77 -0.31 24.48
C PRO A 388 -6.79 -0.24 23.34
N ALA A 389 -6.62 -1.10 22.34
CA ALA A 389 -7.58 -1.26 21.25
C ALA A 389 -8.92 -1.80 21.78
N MET A 390 -10.02 -1.14 21.42
CA MET A 390 -11.38 -1.48 21.85
C MET A 390 -12.32 -1.58 20.64
N PRO A 391 -13.51 -2.20 20.80
CA PRO A 391 -14.60 -2.06 19.83
C PRO A 391 -14.82 -0.59 19.46
N ALA A 392 -14.92 -0.29 18.17
CA ALA A 392 -15.03 1.08 17.65
C ALA A 392 -16.20 1.82 18.33
N ARG A 393 -17.33 1.13 18.53
CA ARG A 393 -18.48 1.64 19.26
C ARG A 393 -18.12 2.10 20.67
N GLN A 394 -17.37 1.29 21.42
CA GLN A 394 -17.03 1.60 22.81
C GLN A 394 -16.13 2.84 22.90
N VAL A 395 -15.18 2.99 21.98
CA VAL A 395 -14.33 4.18 21.90
C VAL A 395 -15.18 5.43 21.67
N LEU A 396 -16.08 5.42 20.69
CA LEU A 396 -16.91 6.58 20.39
C LEU A 396 -17.92 6.89 21.51
N ARG A 397 -18.48 5.87 22.17
CA ARG A 397 -19.32 6.06 23.37
C ARG A 397 -18.53 6.68 24.53
N ASN A 398 -17.27 6.31 24.72
CA ASN A 398 -16.43 6.91 25.74
C ASN A 398 -16.03 8.35 25.39
N MET A 399 -15.84 8.65 24.09
CA MET A 399 -15.58 10.01 23.62
C MET A 399 -16.72 10.97 23.99
N HIS A 400 -17.98 10.53 23.99
CA HIS A 400 -19.12 11.34 24.46
C HIS A 400 -18.93 11.90 25.89
N LYS A 401 -18.22 11.17 26.78
CA LYS A 401 -18.00 11.59 28.17
C LYS A 401 -17.08 12.81 28.30
N PHE A 402 -16.28 13.12 27.28
CA PHE A 402 -15.36 14.26 27.29
C PHE A 402 -16.04 15.58 26.89
N GLY A 403 -17.37 15.60 26.71
CA GLY A 403 -18.10 16.85 26.45
C GLY A 403 -17.87 17.47 25.07
N VAL A 404 -16.95 16.90 24.28
CA VAL A 404 -16.73 17.15 22.84
C VAL A 404 -18.02 17.17 22.05
N TRP A 405 -18.87 16.21 22.41
CA TRP A 405 -20.10 15.85 21.74
C TRP A 405 -21.16 15.93 22.83
N ARG A 406 -21.86 17.05 22.93
CA ARG A 406 -23.05 17.11 23.79
C ARG A 406 -24.24 16.64 22.99
N LEU A 407 -24.80 15.48 23.34
CA LEU A 407 -26.24 15.29 23.22
C LEU A 407 -26.90 16.24 24.23
N ARG A 408 -27.32 17.43 23.78
CA ARG A 408 -28.17 18.31 24.59
C ARG A 408 -29.51 18.53 23.90
N PHE A 409 -30.57 18.14 24.59
CA PHE A 409 -31.93 18.54 24.31
C PHE A 409 -32.03 20.06 24.53
N GLY A 410 -32.29 20.84 23.47
CA GLY A 410 -32.35 22.30 23.59
C GLY A 410 -33.47 22.77 24.53
N GLU A 411 -33.15 23.59 25.52
CA GLU A 411 -34.12 24.08 26.53
C GLU A 411 -35.23 24.97 25.94
N ARG A 412 -35.02 25.56 24.76
CA ARG A 412 -36.05 26.33 24.04
C ARG A 412 -37.11 25.46 23.32
N ALA A 413 -36.96 24.14 23.33
CA ALA A 413 -37.92 23.20 22.73
C ALA A 413 -39.10 22.83 23.66
N LYS A 414 -39.14 23.32 24.90
CA LYS A 414 -40.20 22.99 25.86
C LYS A 414 -41.61 23.39 25.42
N ARG A 415 -41.77 24.34 24.48
CA ARG A 415 -43.10 24.87 24.10
C ARG A 415 -43.73 24.30 22.83
N ALA A 416 -43.03 23.49 22.02
CA ALA A 416 -43.58 23.09 20.73
C ALA A 416 -43.25 21.65 20.27
N GLY A 417 -42.87 20.74 21.16
CA GLY A 417 -42.77 19.31 20.85
C GLY A 417 -41.94 18.97 19.61
N ARG A 418 -40.81 19.66 19.41
CA ARG A 418 -39.95 19.55 18.22
C ARG A 418 -38.50 19.36 18.66
N GLN A 419 -37.90 18.24 18.28
CA GLN A 419 -36.45 18.00 18.40
C GLN A 419 -35.76 18.53 17.13
N ILE A 420 -34.68 19.30 17.26
CA ILE A 420 -33.81 19.68 16.14
C ILE A 420 -32.38 19.49 16.63
N LEU A 421 -31.63 18.61 15.97
CA LEU A 421 -30.17 18.48 16.04
C LEU A 421 -29.49 19.74 15.49
N VAL A 422 -28.89 20.56 16.35
CA VAL A 422 -27.94 21.59 15.94
C VAL A 422 -26.67 21.42 16.76
N VAL A 423 -25.53 21.35 16.06
CA VAL A 423 -24.20 21.37 16.67
C VAL A 423 -23.77 22.83 16.76
N GLU A 424 -23.73 23.40 17.96
CA GLU A 424 -23.15 24.73 18.20
C GLU A 424 -21.77 24.61 18.83
N ASP A 425 -20.91 25.55 18.43
CA ASP A 425 -19.60 25.81 19.01
C ASP A 425 -19.77 26.16 20.51
N ALA A 426 -19.01 25.50 21.39
CA ALA A 426 -19.06 25.77 22.82
C ALA A 426 -18.63 27.22 23.16
N ASN A 427 -17.99 27.93 22.22
CA ASN A 427 -17.60 29.33 22.36
C ASN A 427 -18.56 30.31 21.69
N ALA A 428 -19.58 29.87 20.95
CA ALA A 428 -20.57 30.78 20.34
C ALA A 428 -21.61 31.30 21.33
N ALA A 429 -21.74 30.66 22.50
CA ALA A 429 -22.67 31.12 23.54
C ALA A 429 -22.17 32.41 24.24
N ASP A 430 -20.86 32.61 24.36
CA ASP A 430 -20.29 33.75 25.10
C ASP A 430 -20.24 35.06 24.29
N GLU A 431 -20.26 35.00 22.94
CA GLU A 431 -20.27 36.23 22.12
C GLU A 431 -21.66 36.86 22.01
N SER A 432 -22.74 36.11 22.28
CA SER A 432 -24.12 36.63 22.19
C SER A 432 -24.61 37.34 23.46
N GLU A 433 -24.03 37.03 24.63
CA GLU A 433 -24.35 37.73 25.88
C GLU A 433 -23.50 39.01 26.07
N MET A 434 -22.33 39.12 25.44
CA MET A 434 -21.54 40.36 25.44
C MET A 434 -22.05 41.44 24.47
N ALA A 435 -22.92 41.10 23.52
CA ALA A 435 -23.42 42.05 22.51
C ALA A 435 -24.65 42.87 22.98
N ASP A 436 -25.38 42.40 24.00
CA ASP A 436 -26.54 43.11 24.54
C ASP A 436 -26.17 44.11 25.66
N ASP A 437 -25.06 43.89 26.38
CA ASP A 437 -24.61 44.79 27.46
C ASP A 437 -23.82 46.03 26.98
N VAL A 438 -23.43 46.08 25.70
CA VAL A 438 -22.73 47.25 25.11
C VAL A 438 -23.69 48.25 24.46
N ARG A 439 -24.99 47.93 24.37
CA ARG A 439 -26.00 48.84 23.76
C ARG A 439 -26.60 49.88 24.70
N THR A 440 -26.25 49.89 25.99
CA THR A 440 -26.78 50.84 26.98
C THR A 440 -25.76 51.79 27.60
N ALA A 441 -24.50 51.81 27.13
CA ALA A 441 -23.48 52.70 27.67
C ALA A 441 -22.54 53.24 26.58
N SER A 442 -22.98 54.27 25.86
CA SER A 442 -22.17 55.38 25.29
C SER A 442 -22.98 56.21 24.30
N ASP A 443 -24.04 56.84 24.81
CA ASP A 443 -24.26 58.23 24.43
C ASP A 443 -23.22 59.07 25.19
N GLU A 444 -22.71 60.09 24.51
CA GLU A 444 -21.73 61.11 24.93
C GLU A 444 -20.23 60.88 24.63
N SER A 445 -19.70 61.90 23.94
CA SER A 445 -18.29 62.30 23.73
C SER A 445 -17.53 61.78 22.52
N ILE A 446 -17.89 62.39 21.38
CA ILE A 446 -17.00 62.78 20.28
C ILE A 446 -15.84 63.64 20.83
N PHE A 447 -14.58 63.33 20.50
CA PHE A 447 -13.56 64.25 19.91
C PHE A 447 -12.09 63.71 20.00
N SER A 448 -11.49 63.56 18.81
CA SER A 448 -10.13 63.96 18.40
C SER A 448 -8.83 63.23 18.83
N ALA A 449 -7.93 63.18 17.82
CA ALA A 449 -6.45 63.11 17.84
C ALA A 449 -5.80 61.73 18.10
N ALA A 450 -5.20 61.06 17.11
CA ALA A 450 -4.01 61.34 16.28
C ALA A 450 -2.68 60.91 16.92
N GLY A 451 -1.96 60.03 16.20
CA GLY A 451 -0.49 59.90 16.19
C GLY A 451 0.15 59.00 17.26
N PHE A 452 0.55 57.79 16.89
CA PHE A 452 1.90 57.43 16.43
C PHE A 452 1.93 55.97 15.95
#